data_AF-A0A847JJ45-F1
#
_entry.id   AF-A0A847JJ45-F1
#
_cell.length_a   1.000
_cell.length_b   1.000
_cell.length_c   1.000
_cell.angle_alpha   90.00
_cell.angle_beta   90.00
_cell.angle_gamma   90.00
#
_symmetry.space_group_name_H-M   'P 1'
#
loop_
_entity.id
_entity.type
_entity.pdbx_description
1 polymer ?
#
loop_
_entity_poly.entity_id
_entity_poly.type
_entity_poly.pdbx_seq_one_letter_code
_entity_poly.pdbx_strand_id
1 'polypeptide(L)' 'LLAWLKTRGPEYEWALEKAEAIRVALDRVHAAPGAPLAGAEEVALFPPMTGG' A
#
# COMPACT_ATOMS: atom_id res chain seq x y z
N LEU A 1 -3.46 -1.29 -6.98
CA LEU A 1 -3.31 0.02 -6.29
C LEU A 1 -1.87 0.51 -6.27
N LEU A 2 -0.94 -0.16 -5.58
CA LEU A 2 0.44 0.32 -5.42
C LEU A 2 1.15 0.60 -6.76
N ALA A 3 0.97 -0.28 -7.75
CA ALA A 3 1.49 -0.07 -9.10
C ALA A 3 0.94 1.20 -9.78
N TRP A 4 -0.31 1.57 -9.52
CA TRP A 4 -0.90 2.82 -10.01
C TRP A 4 -0.40 4.03 -9.23
N LEU A 5 -0.25 3.93 -7.90
CA LEU A 5 0.33 5.00 -7.10
C LEU A 5 1.76 5.33 -7.53
N LYS A 6 2.57 4.32 -7.90
CA LYS A 6 3.92 4.51 -8.46
C LYS A 6 3.96 5.46 -9.65
N THR A 7 2.91 5.48 -10.49
CA THR A 7 2.89 6.32 -11.70
C THR A 7 2.45 7.76 -11.41
N ARG A 8 2.28 8.16 -10.16
CA ARG A 8 1.81 9.51 -9.78
C ARG A 8 2.93 10.55 -9.73
N GLY A 9 4.19 10.13 -9.77
CA GLY A 9 5.36 11.00 -9.87
C GLY A 9 6.61 10.41 -9.21
N PRO A 10 7.77 11.08 -9.33
CA PRO A 10 9.06 10.55 -8.87
C PRO A 10 9.09 10.21 -7.38
N GLU A 11 8.45 11.04 -6.54
CA GLU A 11 8.36 10.81 -5.09
C GLU A 11 7.61 9.50 -4.75
N TYR A 12 6.55 9.20 -5.51
CA TYR A 12 5.78 7.97 -5.33
C TYR A 12 6.53 6.75 -5.85
N GLU A 13 7.23 6.90 -6.98
CA GLU A 13 8.07 5.85 -7.53
C GLU A 13 9.17 5.46 -6.52
N TRP A 14 9.83 6.46 -5.93
CA TRP A 14 10.84 6.26 -4.91
C TRP A 14 10.27 5.65 -3.61
N ALA A 15 9.20 6.23 -3.06
CA ALA A 15 8.59 5.74 -1.82
C ALA A 15 8.04 4.31 -1.95
N LEU A 16 7.63 3.90 -3.14
CA LEU A 16 7.04 2.59 -3.40
C LEU A 16 8.02 1.62 -4.06
N GLU A 17 9.31 1.96 -4.21
CA GLU A 17 10.31 1.17 -4.97
C GLU A 17 10.19 -0.33 -4.64
N LYS A 18 10.13 -0.66 -3.35
CA LYS A 18 9.94 -2.02 -2.78
C LYS A 18 8.49 -2.28 -2.39
N ALA A 19 7.58 -2.23 -3.36
CA ALA A 19 6.13 -2.31 -3.12
C ALA A 19 5.69 -3.62 -2.44
N GLU A 20 6.43 -4.71 -2.66
CA GLU A 20 6.23 -6.02 -2.04
C GLU A 20 6.44 -6.03 -0.52
N ALA A 21 7.20 -5.06 0.01
CA ALA A 21 7.45 -4.91 1.44
C ALA A 21 6.42 -4.00 2.13
N ILE A 22 5.57 -3.31 1.36
CA ILE A 22 4.54 -2.40 1.86
C ILE A 22 3.32 -3.19 2.29
N ARG A 23 2.86 -2.96 3.52
CA ARG A 23 1.60 -3.53 4.02
C ARG A 23 0.48 -2.55 3.75
N VAL A 24 -0.69 -3.08 3.41
CA VAL A 24 -1.90 -2.30 3.16
C VAL A 24 -2.96 -2.70 4.18
N ALA A 25 -3.69 -1.72 4.68
CA ALA A 25 -4.94 -1.93 5.39
C ALA A 25 -6.10 -1.31 4.61
N LEU A 26 -7.23 -2.02 4.61
CA LEU A 26 -8.52 -1.52 4.16
C LEU A 26 -9.42 -1.43 5.39
N ASP A 27 -10.02 -0.27 5.61
CA ASP A 27 -10.93 -0.03 6.75
C ASP A 27 -10.35 -0.51 8.09
N ARG A 28 -9.11 -0.10 8.37
CA ARG A 28 -8.37 -0.41 9.61
C ARG A 28 -8.02 -1.89 9.81
N VAL A 29 -8.17 -2.74 8.78
CA VAL A 29 -7.83 -4.16 8.80
C VAL A 29 -6.77 -4.47 7.75
N HIS A 30 -5.74 -5.24 8.12
CA HIS A 30 -4.71 -5.68 7.16
C HIS A 30 -5.33 -6.45 5.99
N ALA A 31 -4.97 -6.04 4.78
CA ALA A 31 -5.46 -6.64 3.55
C ALA A 31 -4.36 -7.47 2.87
N ALA A 32 -4.76 -8.62 2.34
CA ALA A 32 -3.86 -9.43 1.51
C ALA A 32 -3.63 -8.76 0.14
N PRO A 33 -2.50 -9.04 -0.53
CA PRO A 33 -2.30 -8.64 -1.91
C PRO A 33 -3.44 -9.16 -2.79
N GLY A 34 -4.03 -8.27 -3.60
CA GLY A 34 -5.16 -8.59 -4.47
C GLY A 34 -6.54 -8.49 -3.83
N ALA A 35 -6.64 -8.13 -2.54
CA ALA A 35 -7.93 -7.82 -1.92
C ALA A 35 -8.68 -6.74 -2.72
N PRO A 36 -9.99 -6.90 -2.95
CA PRO A 36 -10.78 -5.93 -3.69
C PRO A 36 -10.84 -4.60 -2.93
N LEU A 37 -10.76 -3.49 -3.67
CA LEU A 37 -10.95 -2.14 -3.11
C LEU A 37 -12.42 -1.72 -3.08
N ALA A 38 -13.30 -2.46 -3.77
CA ALA A 38 -14.71 -2.10 -3.88
C ALA A 38 -15.37 -2.12 -2.50
N GLY A 39 -15.94 -0.98 -2.09
CA GLY A 39 -16.57 -0.81 -0.79
C GLY A 39 -15.64 -0.41 0.35
N ALA A 40 -14.33 -0.28 0.11
CA ALA A 40 -13.40 0.27 1.11
C ALA A 40 -13.57 1.79 1.21
N GLU A 41 -13.72 2.30 2.43
CA GLU A 41 -13.80 3.74 2.71
C GLU A 41 -12.42 4.33 3.02
N GLU A 42 -11.52 3.51 3.58
CA GLU A 42 -10.16 3.89 3.96
C GLU A 42 -9.13 2.92 3.36
N VAL A 43 -8.04 3.48 2.85
CA VAL A 43 -6.84 2.71 2.48
C VAL A 43 -5.62 3.33 3.14
N ALA A 44 -4.88 2.53 3.91
CA ALA A 44 -3.64 2.94 4.57
C ALA A 44 -2.45 2.10 4.08
N LEU A 45 -1.32 2.74 3.83
CA LEU A 45 -0.05 2.11 3.44
C LEU A 45 0.92 2.22 4.60
N PHE A 46 1.59 1.12 4.93
CA PHE A 46 2.58 1.05 5.99
C PHE A 46 3.91 0.56 5.41
N PRO A 47 5.04 1.17 5.82
CA PRO A 47 6.36 0.63 5.49
C PRO A 47 6.53 -0.77 6.09
N PRO A 48 7.53 -1.54 5.64
CA PRO A 48 7.87 -2.80 6.29
C PRO A 48 8.13 -2.55 7.78
N MET A 49 7.41 -3.28 8.62
CA MET A 49 7.58 -3.21 10.07
C MET A 49 9.00 -3.69 10.41
N THR A 50 9.87 -2.77 10.80
CA THR A 50 11.16 -3.10 11.42
C THR A 50 10.88 -3.46 12.87
N GLY A 51 10.58 -4.73 13.12
CA GLY A 51 10.18 -5.20 14.45
C GLY A 51 11.16 -4.81 15.56
N GLY A 52 10.58 -4.28 16.64
CA GLY A 52 11.12 -4.05 17.98
C GLY A 52 9.94 -4.00 18.94
#